data_AF-A0A935UFT3-F1
#
_entry.id   AF-A0A935UFT3-F1
#
_cell.length_a   1.000
_cell.length_b   1.000
_cell.length_c   1.000
_cell.angle_alpha   90.00
_cell.angle_beta   90.00
_cell.angle_gamma   90.00
#
_symmetry.space_group_name_H-M   'P 1'
#
loop_
_entity.id
_entity.type
_entity.pdbx_description
1 polymer ?
#
loop_
_entity_poly.entity_id
_entity_poly.type
_entity_poly.pdbx_seq_one_letter_code
_entity_poly.pdbx_strand_id
1 'polypeptide(L)'
;MWDYGTLVARLVPNHFHARIVRKVEGRAEEDTFPTAFRTNTRADVERLADSAGFKVESFEYLSQYPNYLMFNGALFFLGTCYEKLISRFNSLRFLRGWIMVTLRKPDRAE
;
A
#
# COMPACT_ATOMS: atom_id res chain seq x y z
N MET A 1 -3.82 3.65 3.34
CA MET A 1 -3.98 2.55 2.38
C MET A 1 -4.82 1.48 3.05
N TRP A 2 -5.56 0.68 2.28
CA TRP A 2 -6.54 -0.27 2.80
C TRP A 2 -6.36 -1.68 2.23
N ASP A 3 -5.17 -2.00 1.72
CA ASP A 3 -4.86 -3.35 1.28
C ASP A 3 -4.82 -4.32 2.45
N TYR A 4 -4.95 -5.61 2.12
CA TYR A 4 -5.01 -6.67 3.12
C TYR A 4 -3.74 -6.71 3.98
N GLY A 5 -2.57 -6.41 3.42
CA GLY A 5 -1.31 -6.33 4.15
C GLY A 5 -1.33 -5.20 5.18
N THR A 6 -1.73 -4.00 4.76
CA THR A 6 -1.93 -2.85 5.67
C THR A 6 -2.98 -3.14 6.74
N LEU A 7 -4.11 -3.78 6.40
CA LEU A 7 -5.15 -4.12 7.36
C LEU A 7 -4.63 -5.09 8.42
N VAL A 8 -3.90 -6.12 8.02
CA VAL A 8 -3.27 -7.06 8.94
C VAL A 8 -2.20 -6.36 9.78
N ALA A 9 -1.35 -5.53 9.18
CA ALA A 9 -0.32 -4.75 9.89
C ALA A 9 -0.93 -3.80 10.93
N ARG A 10 -2.11 -3.22 10.69
CA ARG A 10 -2.79 -2.38 11.68
C ARG A 10 -3.36 -3.16 12.87
N LEU A 11 -3.64 -4.46 12.68
CA LEU A 11 -4.13 -5.34 13.75
C LEU A 11 -3.00 -5.98 14.54
N VAL A 12 -1.84 -6.21 13.91
CA VAL A 12 -0.68 -6.83 14.54
C VAL A 12 0.09 -5.80 15.36
N PRO A 13 0.39 -6.03 16.64
CA PRO A 13 1.27 -5.14 17.40
C PRO A 13 2.67 -5.05 16.78
N ASN A 14 3.28 -3.86 16.79
CA ASN A 14 4.60 -3.61 16.16
C ASN A 14 5.71 -4.55 16.64
N HIS A 15 5.66 -5.06 17.88
CA HIS A 15 6.66 -6.00 18.39
C HIS A 15 6.58 -7.40 17.76
N PHE A 16 5.47 -7.76 17.11
CA PHE A 16 5.34 -9.02 16.38
C PHE A 16 5.62 -8.89 14.88
N HIS A 17 5.71 -7.67 14.35
CA HIS A 17 5.92 -7.43 12.92
C HIS A 17 7.21 -8.09 12.41
N ALA A 18 8.34 -7.87 13.09
CA ALA A 18 9.64 -8.41 12.69
C ALA A 18 9.63 -9.95 12.56
N ARG A 19 9.05 -10.65 13.54
CA ARG A 19 8.93 -12.12 13.51
C ARG A 19 8.02 -12.62 12.40
N ILE A 20 6.92 -11.92 12.14
CA ILE A 20 5.96 -12.28 11.09
C ILE A 20 6.58 -12.04 9.72
N VAL A 21 7.20 -10.88 9.50
CA VAL A 21 7.90 -10.53 8.25
C VAL A 21 9.03 -11.51 7.98
N ARG A 22 9.82 -11.89 8.99
CA ARG A 22 10.86 -12.93 8.85
C ARG A 22 10.28 -14.26 8.38
N LYS A 23 9.13 -14.68 8.90
CA LYS A 23 8.50 -15.96 8.54
C LYS A 23 7.83 -15.94 7.16
N VAL A 24 7.28 -14.79 6.78
CA VAL A 24 6.44 -14.65 5.59
C VAL A 24 7.22 -14.16 4.37
N GLU A 25 8.07 -13.15 4.55
CA GLU A 25 8.90 -12.57 3.47
C GLU A 25 10.36 -13.02 3.51
N GLY A 26 10.81 -13.68 4.60
CA GLY A 26 12.21 -14.09 4.73
C GLY A 26 13.19 -12.94 5.00
N ARG A 27 12.70 -11.72 5.24
CA ARG A 27 13.54 -10.54 5.51
C ARG A 27 14.10 -10.61 6.93
N ALA A 28 15.33 -10.11 7.10
CA ALA A 28 15.95 -10.05 8.41
C ALA A 28 15.17 -9.09 9.33
N GLU A 29 15.09 -9.42 10.63
CA GLU A 29 14.35 -8.60 11.60
C GLU A 29 14.93 -7.19 11.72
N GLU A 30 16.24 -7.06 11.55
CA GLU A 30 16.98 -5.78 11.52
C GLU A 30 16.60 -4.87 10.34
N ASP A 31 16.07 -5.44 9.25
CA ASP A 31 15.56 -4.68 8.10
C ASP A 31 14.07 -4.35 8.22
N THR A 32 13.44 -4.69 9.36
CA THR A 32 12.02 -4.43 9.62
C THR A 32 11.87 -3.20 10.52
N PHE A 33 11.68 -2.04 9.91
CA PHE A 33 11.46 -0.78 10.61
C PHE A 33 10.01 -0.64 11.11
N PRO A 34 9.76 0.21 12.13
CA PRO A 34 8.40 0.49 12.60
C PRO A 34 7.49 1.03 11.48
N THR A 35 6.31 0.44 11.35
CA THR A 35 5.33 0.83 10.34
C THR A 35 4.73 2.21 10.66
N ALA A 36 4.85 3.17 9.73
CA ALA A 36 4.23 4.49 9.86
C ALA A 36 3.38 4.83 8.63
N PHE A 37 2.07 4.97 8.83
CA PHE A 37 1.15 5.40 7.77
C PHE A 37 1.00 6.92 7.79
N ARG A 38 1.67 7.63 6.86
CA ARG A 38 1.66 9.11 6.81
C ARG A 38 1.20 9.66 5.47
N THR A 39 1.64 9.05 4.36
CA THR A 39 1.35 9.51 2.99
C THR A 39 0.68 8.38 2.21
N ASN A 40 -0.13 7.58 2.90
CA ASN A 40 -0.68 6.33 2.37
C ASN A 40 -2.15 6.46 1.97
N THR A 41 -2.76 7.65 2.12
CA THR A 41 -4.13 7.92 1.71
C THR A 41 -4.16 9.07 0.70
N ARG A 42 -5.20 9.11 -0.13
CA ARG A 42 -5.42 10.23 -1.05
C ARG A 42 -5.46 11.57 -0.31
N ALA A 43 -6.18 11.64 0.82
CA ALA A 43 -6.29 12.85 1.62
C ALA A 43 -4.93 13.31 2.16
N ASP A 44 -4.08 12.39 2.61
CA ASP A 44 -2.73 12.72 3.06
C ASP A 44 -1.85 13.25 1.93
N VAL A 45 -1.91 12.60 0.76
CA VAL A 45 -1.18 13.03 -0.44
C VAL A 45 -1.63 14.41 -0.90
N GLU A 46 -2.94 14.66 -0.97
CA GLU A 46 -3.49 15.96 -1.37
C GLU A 46 -3.07 17.06 -0.40
N ARG A 47 -3.18 16.82 0.92
CA ARG A 47 -2.75 17.76 1.96
C ARG A 47 -1.25 18.08 1.86
N LEU A 48 -0.41 17.06 1.70
CA LEU A 48 1.04 17.24 1.61
C LEU A 48 1.44 17.94 0.32
N ALA A 49 0.83 17.58 -0.81
CA ALA A 49 1.05 18.24 -2.10
C ALA A 49 0.71 19.73 -2.03
N ASP A 50 -0.45 20.07 -1.48
CA ASP A 50 -0.90 21.45 -1.32
C ASP A 50 0.05 22.26 -0.41
N SER A 51 0.44 21.69 0.74
CA SER A 51 1.40 22.32 1.66
C SER A 51 2.78 22.56 1.04
N ALA A 52 3.14 21.80 0.01
CA ALA A 52 4.40 21.90 -0.71
C ALA A 52 4.29 22.71 -2.02
N GLY A 53 3.11 23.27 -2.33
CA GLY A 53 2.87 24.07 -3.53
C GLY A 53 2.74 23.25 -4.83
N PHE A 54 2.33 21.99 -4.73
CA PHE A 54 2.05 21.10 -5.86
C PHE A 54 0.55 20.86 -6.04
N LYS A 55 0.15 20.47 -7.24
CA LYS A 55 -1.20 19.95 -7.53
C LYS A 55 -1.12 18.47 -7.85
N VAL A 56 -2.09 17.69 -7.35
CA VAL A 56 -2.23 16.28 -7.72
C VAL A 56 -2.82 16.20 -9.12
N GLU A 57 -2.04 15.75 -10.09
CA GLU A 57 -2.47 15.60 -11.49
C GLU A 57 -3.16 14.25 -11.70
N SER A 58 -2.57 13.18 -11.17
CA SER A 58 -3.17 11.84 -11.22
C SER A 58 -2.95 11.11 -9.90
N PHE A 59 -3.88 10.20 -9.60
CA PHE A 59 -3.78 9.30 -8.46
C PHE A 59 -4.40 7.97 -8.83
N GLU A 60 -3.54 6.97 -8.88
CA GLU A 60 -3.86 5.62 -9.33
C GLU A 60 -3.59 4.61 -8.23
N TYR A 61 -4.42 3.56 -8.22
CA TYR A 61 -4.22 2.42 -7.34
C TYR A 61 -3.73 1.25 -8.20
N LEU A 62 -2.54 0.77 -7.90
CA LEU A 62 -1.89 -0.33 -8.61
C LEU A 62 -2.00 -1.61 -7.79
N SER A 63 -2.21 -2.73 -8.48
CA SER A 63 -2.24 -4.06 -7.86
C SER A 63 -0.83 -4.64 -7.79
N GLN A 64 -0.62 -5.53 -6.82
CA GLN A 64 0.56 -6.37 -6.71
C GLN A 64 0.10 -7.83 -6.61
N TYR A 65 0.92 -8.76 -7.07
CA TYR A 65 0.72 -10.18 -6.74
C TYR A 65 0.77 -10.38 -5.22
N PRO A 66 0.14 -11.44 -4.67
CA PRO A 66 0.00 -11.63 -3.22
C PRO A 66 1.31 -12.14 -2.58
N ASN A 67 2.32 -11.26 -2.53
CA ASN A 67 3.67 -11.55 -2.03
C ASN A 67 3.67 -12.09 -0.58
N TYR A 68 2.83 -11.50 0.30
CA TYR A 68 2.71 -11.94 1.69
C TYR A 68 2.14 -13.35 1.86
N LEU A 69 1.64 -13.99 0.80
CA LEU A 69 1.05 -15.33 0.88
C LEU A 69 1.89 -16.38 0.14
N MET A 70 3.08 -16.01 -0.36
CA MET A 70 3.93 -16.90 -1.16
C MET A 70 4.43 -18.15 -0.42
N PHE A 71 4.49 -18.11 0.92
CA PHE A 71 4.91 -19.25 1.73
C PHE A 71 3.95 -20.45 1.66
N ASN A 72 2.73 -20.28 1.13
CA ASN A 72 1.74 -21.34 1.01
C ASN A 72 0.93 -21.21 -0.30
N GLY A 73 0.96 -22.25 -1.14
CA GLY A 73 0.30 -22.23 -2.45
C GLY A 73 -1.22 -22.02 -2.40
N ALA A 74 -1.92 -22.55 -1.39
CA ALA A 74 -3.36 -22.36 -1.24
C ALA A 74 -3.70 -20.92 -0.83
N LEU A 75 -2.94 -20.34 0.10
CA LEU A 75 -3.09 -18.92 0.45
C LEU A 75 -2.74 -18.00 -0.71
N PHE A 76 -1.69 -18.32 -1.47
CA PHE A 76 -1.33 -17.58 -2.68
C PHE A 76 -2.45 -17.61 -3.73
N PHE A 77 -3.09 -18.78 -3.92
CA PHE A 77 -4.25 -18.92 -4.79
C PHE A 77 -5.42 -18.04 -4.32
N LEU A 78 -5.75 -18.09 -3.02
CA LEU A 78 -6.79 -17.23 -2.44
C LEU A 78 -6.49 -15.73 -2.61
N GLY A 79 -5.24 -15.32 -2.37
CA GLY A 79 -4.79 -13.95 -2.61
C GLY A 79 -4.92 -13.53 -4.06
N THR A 80 -4.64 -14.45 -4.99
CA THR A 80 -4.79 -14.20 -6.44
C THR A 80 -6.26 -14.05 -6.83
N CYS A 81 -7.15 -14.89 -6.28
CA CYS A 81 -8.59 -14.76 -6.45
C CYS A 81 -9.10 -13.41 -5.93
N TYR A 82 -8.63 -13.00 -4.75
CA TYR A 82 -8.93 -11.69 -4.16
C TYR A 82 -8.45 -10.54 -5.05
N GLU A 83 -7.19 -10.56 -5.51
CA GLU A 83 -6.64 -9.53 -6.40
C GLU A 83 -7.43 -9.44 -7.73
N LYS A 84 -7.80 -10.57 -8.33
CA LYS A 84 -8.64 -10.59 -9.53
C LYS A 84 -10.03 -10.00 -9.27
N LEU A 85 -10.61 -10.26 -8.10
CA LEU A 85 -11.91 -9.71 -7.71
C LEU A 85 -11.85 -8.19 -7.58
N ILE A 86 -10.91 -7.65 -6.80
CA ILE A 86 -10.78 -6.19 -6.63
C ILE A 86 -10.30 -5.49 -7.91
N SER A 87 -9.61 -6.21 -8.80
CA SER A 87 -9.21 -5.69 -10.11
C SER A 87 -10.40 -5.51 -11.05
N ARG A 88 -11.41 -6.38 -10.93
CA ARG A 88 -12.62 -6.35 -11.76
C ARG A 88 -13.55 -5.18 -11.41
N PHE A 89 -13.59 -4.75 -10.15
CA PHE A 89 -14.50 -3.70 -9.69
C PHE A 89 -13.75 -2.41 -9.36
N ASN A 90 -14.00 -1.35 -10.15
CA ASN A 90 -13.34 -0.06 -9.96
C ASN A 90 -13.63 0.57 -8.58
N SER A 91 -14.81 0.29 -8.00
CA SER A 91 -15.17 0.74 -6.64
C SER A 91 -14.26 0.15 -5.56
N LEU A 92 -13.64 -1.00 -5.81
CA LEU A 92 -12.75 -1.69 -4.87
C LEU A 92 -11.26 -1.34 -5.06
N ARG A 93 -10.93 -0.44 -6.00
CA ARG A 93 -9.54 -0.07 -6.31
C ARG A 93 -8.75 0.42 -5.09
N PHE A 94 -9.42 1.00 -4.09
CA PHE A 94 -8.77 1.49 -2.86
C PHE A 94 -8.20 0.40 -1.96
N LEU A 95 -8.58 -0.87 -2.21
CA LEU A 95 -8.06 -2.05 -1.53
C LEU A 95 -6.75 -2.58 -2.14
N ARG A 96 -6.26 -1.96 -3.22
CA ARG A 96 -4.99 -2.35 -3.83
C ARG A 96 -3.82 -1.78 -3.03
N GLY A 97 -2.71 -2.52 -2.98
CA GLY A 97 -1.56 -2.26 -2.12
C GLY A 97 -0.59 -1.18 -2.61
N TRP A 98 -0.81 -0.56 -3.76
CA TRP A 98 0.09 0.46 -4.30
C TRP A 98 -0.67 1.69 -4.73
N ILE A 99 -0.07 2.87 -4.51
CA ILE A 99 -0.54 4.13 -5.06
C ILE A 99 0.55 4.72 -5.94
N MET A 100 0.16 5.18 -7.13
CA MET A 100 1.00 5.96 -8.02
C MET A 100 0.39 7.34 -8.14
N VAL A 101 1.19 8.37 -7.86
CA VAL A 101 0.70 9.76 -7.81
C VAL A 101 1.62 10.62 -8.66
N THR A 102 1.03 11.37 -9.60
CA THR A 102 1.75 12.41 -10.34
C THR A 102 1.42 13.76 -9.73
N LEU A 103 2.46 14.49 -9.32
CA LEU A 103 2.34 15.86 -8.79
C LEU A 103 2.89 16.84 -9.82
N ARG A 104 2.12 17.87 -10.13
CA ARG A 104 2.51 18.96 -11.02
C ARG A 104 2.85 20.20 -10.21
N LYS A 105 4.01 20.79 -10.49
CA LYS A 105 4.33 22.14 -10.01
C LYS A 105 3.53 23.15 -10.84
N PRO A 106 2.76 24.05 -10.22
CA PRO A 106 2.10 25.14 -10.95
C PRO A 106 3.15 25.97 -11.67
N ASP A 107 2.88 26.34 -12.92
CA ASP A 107 3.71 27.32 -13.62
C ASP A 107 3.69 28.62 -12.83
N ARG A 108 4.85 29.28 -12.70
CA ARG A 108 4.91 30.62 -12.10
C ARG A 108 4.00 31.51 -12.95
N ALA A 109 2.98 32.12 -12.33
CA ALA A 109 2.31 33.23 -12.98
C ALA A 109 3.38 34.29 -13.27
N GLU A 110 3.52 34.65 -14.55
CA GLU A 110 4.31 35.80 -15.00
C GLU A 110 3.76 37.11 -14.41
#